data_AF-A0A849EGU5-F1
#
_entry.id   AF-A0A849EGU5-F1
#
_cell.length_a   1.000
_cell.length_b   1.000
_cell.length_c   1.000
_cell.angle_alpha   90.00
_cell.angle_beta   90.00
_cell.angle_gamma   90.00
#
_symmetry.space_group_name_H-M   'P 1'
#
loop_
_entity.id
_entity.type
_entity.pdbx_description
1 polymer ?
#
loop_
_entity_poly.entity_id
_entity_poly.type
_entity_poly.pdbx_seq_one_letter_code
_entity_poly.pdbx_strand_id
1 'polypeptide(L)'
;MKNTYLLLTAIILLISGCKSSQYTHLGDGIFADIKTTKGDIIVKLEHESTPVTVANFISLAEGTSPFVSDEYKEKKYYDGLTFHRVMKDFMIQGGDPLATGTGNPGYRFKDEFVDSLRHDKAGILSMANGGPKTNGSQFFITLKETPWLDGVHTVFGEVIEGMAVVDSIGVTKTAAKDKPVVDVVMNSVEIIRNGKEARNFDEVKIMSDYFAAEEAEIAAMKKMKEDFAAEIMSQKNSVDALPSGLKILVINEGTGPKPKVGQKVMVNYAGYLEDGSMFDSNYEDVARKYKVFDEERKMGMGYEPFPMDYSLDARLIPGFKEGLMTMKVGDKVRLFIPPHLGYAEQGYGPIPPNASLVFDLEIADLATE
;
A
#
# COMPACT_ATOMS: atom_id res chain seq x y z
N MET A 1 74.29 35.88 -6.08
CA MET A 1 73.97 35.09 -7.30
C MET A 1 73.38 33.77 -6.86
N LYS A 2 72.24 33.36 -7.45
CA LYS A 2 71.46 32.12 -7.19
C LYS A 2 70.64 32.17 -5.89
N ASN A 3 69.36 31.84 -5.80
CA ASN A 3 68.38 31.27 -6.74
C ASN A 3 66.97 31.74 -6.33
N THR A 4 66.20 32.24 -7.29
CA THR A 4 64.76 32.47 -7.19
C THR A 4 64.10 31.36 -7.98
N TYR A 5 63.36 30.44 -7.34
CA TYR A 5 62.48 29.52 -8.06
C TYR A 5 61.04 29.75 -7.58
N LEU A 6 60.28 30.18 -8.57
CA LEU A 6 58.92 30.66 -8.55
C LEU A 6 57.95 29.46 -8.48
N LEU A 7 56.93 29.60 -7.63
CA LEU A 7 55.71 28.81 -7.63
C LEU A 7 55.11 28.71 -9.04
N LEU A 8 54.84 27.49 -9.53
CA LEU A 8 53.84 27.27 -10.57
C LEU A 8 53.39 25.79 -10.57
N THR A 9 52.41 25.46 -9.73
CA THR A 9 51.50 24.34 -9.97
C THR A 9 50.12 24.92 -10.18
N ALA A 10 49.81 25.11 -11.47
CA ALA A 10 48.52 25.59 -11.93
C ALA A 10 47.43 24.55 -11.62
N ILE A 11 46.44 25.03 -10.90
CA ILE A 11 45.15 24.41 -10.64
C ILE A 11 44.47 24.08 -11.97
N ILE A 12 44.31 22.80 -12.28
CA ILE A 12 43.32 22.33 -13.25
C ILE A 12 42.00 22.20 -12.46
N LEU A 13 41.30 23.32 -12.31
CA LEU A 13 39.89 23.28 -11.89
C LEU A 13 39.08 22.93 -13.14
N LEU A 14 38.65 21.68 -13.19
CA LEU A 14 37.70 21.19 -14.19
C LEU A 14 36.42 22.04 -14.13
N ILE A 15 36.11 22.65 -15.26
CA ILE A 15 34.95 23.49 -15.53
C ILE A 15 33.72 22.57 -15.61
N SER A 16 33.13 22.21 -14.48
CA SER A 16 31.81 21.54 -14.41
C SER A 16 30.69 22.48 -13.93
N GLY A 17 30.96 23.78 -13.80
CA GLY A 17 30.04 24.74 -13.16
C GLY A 17 28.92 25.31 -14.03
N CYS A 18 28.91 25.10 -15.35
CA CYS A 18 28.03 25.88 -16.24
C CYS A 18 26.54 25.48 -16.24
N LYS A 19 26.14 24.32 -15.68
CA LYS A 19 24.71 23.97 -15.58
C LYS A 19 23.99 24.62 -14.38
N SER A 20 24.74 25.03 -13.34
CA SER A 20 24.13 25.52 -12.09
C SER A 20 23.48 26.90 -12.23
N SER A 21 23.78 27.69 -13.28
CA SER A 21 23.22 29.04 -13.44
C SER A 21 21.84 29.08 -14.10
N GLN A 22 21.40 27.98 -14.75
CA GLN A 22 20.19 28.00 -15.56
C GLN A 22 18.89 27.97 -14.72
N TYR A 23 18.95 27.47 -13.49
CA TYR A 23 17.77 27.21 -12.66
C TYR A 23 17.84 27.88 -11.28
N THR A 24 18.71 28.89 -11.11
CA THR A 24 18.87 29.60 -9.81
C THR A 24 17.63 30.37 -9.40
N HIS A 25 16.79 30.79 -10.36
CA HIS A 25 15.55 31.52 -10.09
C HIS A 25 14.46 30.66 -9.45
N LEU A 26 14.57 29.32 -9.53
CA LEU A 26 13.61 28.39 -8.91
C LEU A 26 13.70 28.36 -7.38
N GLY A 27 14.77 28.91 -6.80
CA GLY A 27 15.03 28.81 -5.36
C GLY A 27 15.49 27.42 -4.92
N ASP A 28 15.54 27.20 -3.61
CA ASP A 28 15.94 25.92 -3.01
C ASP A 28 14.83 24.86 -3.14
N GLY A 29 15.22 23.61 -3.40
CA GLY A 29 14.30 22.49 -3.58
C GLY A 29 14.79 21.48 -4.62
N ILE A 30 13.97 20.44 -4.84
CA ILE A 30 14.16 19.48 -5.93
C ILE A 30 13.08 19.72 -6.98
N PHE A 31 13.50 19.82 -8.23
CA PHE A 31 12.63 20.03 -9.37
C PHE A 31 12.90 18.98 -10.44
N ALA A 32 11.96 18.78 -11.35
CA ALA A 32 12.18 18.01 -12.57
C ALA A 32 11.78 18.83 -13.79
N ASP A 33 12.67 18.87 -14.78
CA ASP A 33 12.43 19.43 -16.11
C ASP A 33 12.05 18.30 -17.05
N ILE A 34 10.74 18.17 -17.31
CA ILE A 34 10.15 17.19 -18.23
C ILE A 34 10.13 17.81 -19.62
N LYS A 35 11.14 17.49 -20.42
CA LYS A 35 11.30 18.01 -21.78
C LYS A 35 10.46 17.20 -22.74
N THR A 36 9.45 17.80 -23.35
CA THR A 36 8.52 17.08 -24.23
C THR A 36 8.62 17.56 -25.68
N THR A 37 8.02 16.79 -26.59
CA THR A 37 7.77 17.23 -27.99
C THR A 37 6.90 18.49 -28.11
N LYS A 38 6.26 18.96 -27.03
CA LYS A 38 5.42 20.16 -26.99
C LYS A 38 6.07 21.33 -26.23
N GLY A 39 7.25 21.11 -25.64
CA GLY A 39 7.94 22.08 -24.78
C GLY A 39 8.26 21.49 -23.41
N ASP A 40 8.88 22.31 -22.58
CA ASP A 40 9.40 21.90 -21.27
C ASP A 40 8.37 22.19 -20.18
N ILE A 41 8.30 21.29 -19.19
CA ILE A 41 7.42 21.40 -18.02
C ILE A 41 8.29 21.25 -16.78
N ILE A 42 8.39 22.30 -15.97
CA ILE A 42 9.15 22.26 -14.72
C ILE A 42 8.19 22.04 -13.57
N VAL A 43 8.42 20.95 -12.83
CA VAL A 43 7.67 20.60 -11.62
C VAL A 43 8.55 20.74 -10.39
N LYS A 44 8.01 21.29 -9.29
CA LYS A 44 8.59 21.23 -7.95
C LYS A 44 8.15 19.94 -7.27
N LEU A 45 9.08 19.23 -6.63
CA LEU A 45 8.81 17.94 -5.98
C LEU A 45 8.69 18.08 -4.46
N GLU A 46 7.70 17.38 -3.89
CA GLU A 46 7.36 17.38 -2.46
C GLU A 46 8.18 16.34 -1.69
N HIS A 47 9.51 16.44 -1.77
CA HIS A 47 10.46 15.44 -1.26
C HIS A 47 10.46 15.26 0.26
N GLU A 48 10.04 16.27 1.03
CA GLU A 48 9.91 16.17 2.49
C GLU A 48 8.61 15.45 2.88
N SER A 49 7.52 15.72 2.16
CA SER A 49 6.17 15.23 2.48
C SER A 49 5.89 13.85 1.89
N THR A 50 6.48 13.54 0.73
CA THR A 50 6.30 12.28 -0.02
C THR A 50 7.64 11.68 -0.45
N PRO A 51 8.54 11.38 0.51
CA PRO A 51 9.93 11.03 0.23
C PRO A 51 10.08 9.74 -0.59
N VAL A 52 9.25 8.71 -0.36
CA VAL A 52 9.35 7.45 -1.12
C VAL A 52 8.92 7.66 -2.56
N THR A 53 7.85 8.41 -2.77
CA THR A 53 7.32 8.72 -4.11
C THR A 53 8.30 9.58 -4.92
N VAL A 54 8.85 10.61 -4.32
CA VAL A 54 9.86 11.48 -4.96
C VAL A 54 11.16 10.71 -5.21
N ALA A 55 11.62 9.88 -4.27
CA ALA A 55 12.79 9.03 -4.47
C ALA A 55 12.60 8.04 -5.63
N ASN A 56 11.42 7.41 -5.72
CA ASN A 56 11.07 6.58 -6.86
C ASN A 56 11.13 7.37 -8.18
N PHE A 57 10.50 8.55 -8.24
CA PHE A 57 10.49 9.35 -9.47
C PHE A 57 11.90 9.76 -9.91
N ILE A 58 12.73 10.25 -8.99
CA ILE A 58 14.11 10.69 -9.25
C ILE A 58 14.97 9.51 -9.72
N SER A 59 14.94 8.38 -8.99
CA SER A 59 15.78 7.23 -9.33
C SER A 59 15.43 6.61 -10.69
N LEU A 60 14.15 6.68 -11.09
CA LEU A 60 13.70 6.31 -12.43
C LEU A 60 14.18 7.33 -13.49
N ALA A 61 14.02 8.64 -13.24
CA ALA A 61 14.44 9.68 -14.16
C ALA A 61 15.96 9.66 -14.43
N GLU A 62 16.76 9.41 -13.40
CA GLU A 62 18.23 9.38 -13.50
C GLU A 62 18.78 8.01 -13.91
N GLY A 63 17.95 6.97 -13.90
CA GLY A 63 18.36 5.60 -14.22
C GLY A 63 19.23 4.95 -13.14
N THR A 64 19.11 5.40 -11.89
CA THR A 64 19.87 4.92 -10.73
C THR A 64 19.12 3.88 -9.89
N SER A 65 17.84 3.62 -10.19
CA SER A 65 17.03 2.67 -9.43
C SER A 65 17.54 1.22 -9.57
N PRO A 66 17.94 0.54 -8.47
CA PRO A 66 18.36 -0.86 -8.51
C PRO A 66 17.18 -1.84 -8.49
N PHE A 67 15.95 -1.36 -8.25
CA PHE A 67 14.75 -2.17 -8.01
C PHE A 67 14.00 -2.52 -9.29
N VAL A 68 14.31 -1.85 -10.39
CA VAL A 68 13.62 -2.04 -11.66
C VAL A 68 13.86 -3.44 -12.23
N SER A 69 12.93 -3.94 -13.03
CA SER A 69 13.13 -5.15 -13.83
C SER A 69 14.38 -5.00 -14.72
N ASP A 70 15.02 -6.13 -15.03
CA ASP A 70 16.29 -6.18 -15.77
C ASP A 70 16.27 -5.37 -17.07
N GLU A 71 15.12 -5.32 -17.75
CA GLU A 71 14.95 -4.58 -19.01
C GLU A 71 15.09 -3.05 -18.86
N TYR A 72 14.97 -2.50 -17.65
CA TYR A 72 15.04 -1.06 -17.38
C TYR A 72 16.30 -0.63 -16.61
N LYS A 73 17.16 -1.57 -16.21
CA LYS A 73 18.39 -1.25 -15.47
C LYS A 73 19.28 -0.28 -16.24
N GLU A 74 19.87 0.69 -15.53
CA GLU A 74 20.80 1.68 -16.06
C GLU A 74 20.24 2.54 -17.20
N LYS A 75 18.91 2.59 -17.36
CA LYS A 75 18.21 3.44 -18.33
C LYS A 75 17.51 4.57 -17.61
N LYS A 76 17.62 5.77 -18.16
CA LYS A 76 16.73 6.87 -17.80
C LYS A 76 15.31 6.50 -18.19
N TYR A 77 14.53 6.06 -17.21
CA TYR A 77 13.31 5.30 -17.42
C TYR A 77 12.26 6.03 -18.25
N TYR A 78 12.16 7.35 -18.06
CA TYR A 78 11.14 8.18 -18.70
C TYR A 78 11.52 8.66 -20.10
N ASP A 79 12.79 8.55 -20.50
CA ASP A 79 13.26 9.02 -21.79
C ASP A 79 12.60 8.22 -22.92
N GLY A 80 11.88 8.92 -23.80
CA GLY A 80 11.12 8.33 -24.90
C GLY A 80 9.73 7.83 -24.55
N LEU A 81 9.30 7.89 -23.28
CA LEU A 81 7.93 7.50 -22.90
C LEU A 81 6.91 8.55 -23.33
N THR A 82 5.65 8.14 -23.46
CA THR A 82 4.57 9.02 -23.92
C THR A 82 3.60 9.40 -22.80
N PHE A 83 2.97 10.56 -22.96
CA PHE A 83 1.68 10.81 -22.31
C PHE A 83 0.60 9.99 -23.03
N HIS A 84 0.44 8.74 -22.60
CA HIS A 84 -0.37 7.74 -23.29
C HIS A 84 -1.88 7.93 -23.10
N ARG A 85 -2.29 8.81 -22.18
CA ARG A 85 -3.69 9.16 -21.94
C ARG A 85 -3.85 10.65 -21.66
N VAL A 86 -4.74 11.31 -22.40
CA VAL A 86 -5.04 12.73 -22.28
C VAL A 86 -6.54 12.94 -22.21
N MET A 87 -7.03 13.37 -21.06
CA MET A 87 -8.46 13.62 -20.84
C MET A 87 -8.68 15.11 -20.60
N LYS A 88 -9.27 15.77 -21.59
CA LYS A 88 -9.61 17.20 -21.50
C LYS A 88 -10.42 17.47 -20.23
N ASP A 89 -10.10 18.59 -19.56
CA ASP A 89 -10.73 19.04 -18.32
C ASP A 89 -10.55 18.07 -17.13
N PHE A 90 -9.58 17.15 -17.23
CA PHE A 90 -9.23 16.21 -16.17
C PHE A 90 -7.71 16.13 -15.93
N MET A 91 -6.96 15.44 -16.80
CA MET A 91 -5.52 15.22 -16.60
C MET A 91 -4.79 14.75 -17.87
N ILE A 92 -3.45 14.85 -17.83
CA ILE A 92 -2.53 14.18 -18.77
C ILE A 92 -1.74 13.11 -17.99
N GLN A 93 -1.71 11.87 -18.47
CA GLN A 93 -1.07 10.74 -17.79
C GLN A 93 0.06 10.14 -18.64
N GLY A 94 1.20 9.89 -17.98
CA GLY A 94 2.43 9.37 -18.58
C GLY A 94 3.12 8.34 -17.68
N GLY A 95 4.38 8.03 -17.98
CA GLY A 95 5.22 7.14 -17.17
C GLY A 95 4.97 5.64 -17.36
N ASP A 96 4.26 5.23 -18.42
CA ASP A 96 4.06 3.83 -18.78
C ASP A 96 5.02 3.41 -19.92
N PRO A 97 5.93 2.43 -19.70
CA PRO A 97 6.83 1.92 -20.73
C PRO A 97 6.11 1.25 -21.90
N LEU A 98 4.88 0.76 -21.69
CA LEU A 98 4.08 0.08 -22.71
C LEU A 98 3.11 1.01 -23.43
N ALA A 99 2.91 2.25 -22.93
CA ALA A 99 1.93 3.20 -23.44
C ALA A 99 0.49 2.62 -23.60
N THR A 100 0.10 1.78 -22.64
CA THR A 100 -1.18 1.02 -22.60
C THR A 100 -2.02 1.32 -21.34
N GLY A 101 -1.42 1.98 -20.35
CA GLY A 101 -1.96 2.19 -19.00
C GLY A 101 -1.60 1.07 -18.02
N THR A 102 -0.92 -0.01 -18.45
CA THR A 102 -0.70 -1.20 -17.60
C THR A 102 0.75 -1.49 -17.24
N GLY A 103 1.73 -0.86 -17.92
CA GLY A 103 3.14 -1.09 -17.63
C GLY A 103 3.59 -0.47 -16.31
N ASN A 104 4.74 -0.94 -15.85
CA ASN A 104 5.31 -0.60 -14.55
C ASN A 104 6.84 -0.85 -14.54
N PRO A 105 7.57 -0.37 -13.52
CA PRO A 105 9.02 -0.50 -13.48
C PRO A 105 9.51 -1.87 -13.00
N GLY A 106 8.61 -2.81 -12.66
CA GLY A 106 8.95 -4.12 -12.09
C GLY A 106 8.53 -4.29 -10.63
N TYR A 107 8.02 -3.23 -10.00
CA TYR A 107 7.63 -3.23 -8.59
C TYR A 107 6.43 -2.32 -8.33
N ARG A 108 5.91 -2.44 -7.09
CA ARG A 108 4.86 -1.58 -6.54
C ARG A 108 5.28 -1.04 -5.18
N PHE A 109 4.77 0.13 -4.81
CA PHE A 109 4.98 0.71 -3.48
C PHE A 109 3.73 1.41 -2.93
N LYS A 110 3.77 1.70 -1.62
CA LYS A 110 2.69 2.32 -0.84
C LYS A 110 2.31 3.71 -1.34
N ASP A 111 1.15 4.19 -0.89
CA ASP A 111 0.73 5.59 -1.02
C ASP A 111 1.30 6.45 0.13
N GLU A 112 1.45 7.76 -0.12
CA GLU A 112 1.88 8.77 0.86
C GLU A 112 0.90 9.96 0.87
N PHE A 113 -0.21 9.83 1.59
CA PHE A 113 -1.22 10.89 1.68
C PHE A 113 -0.85 11.93 2.75
N VAL A 114 -0.98 13.20 2.39
CA VAL A 114 -0.65 14.35 3.25
C VAL A 114 -1.80 15.35 3.15
N ASP A 115 -2.40 15.73 4.29
CA ASP A 115 -3.63 16.55 4.33
C ASP A 115 -3.50 17.90 3.59
N SER A 116 -2.29 18.47 3.55
CA SER A 116 -2.00 19.72 2.85
C SER A 116 -1.73 19.57 1.35
N LEU A 117 -1.52 18.35 0.85
CA LEU A 117 -1.26 18.07 -0.57
C LEU A 117 -2.54 17.53 -1.22
N ARG A 118 -3.23 18.40 -1.98
CA ARG A 118 -4.57 18.14 -2.51
C ARG A 118 -4.65 18.40 -4.00
N HIS A 119 -5.65 17.82 -4.64
CA HIS A 119 -5.95 18.07 -6.05
C HIS A 119 -6.88 19.28 -6.22
N ASP A 120 -6.49 20.44 -5.69
CA ASP A 120 -7.32 21.65 -5.59
C ASP A 120 -7.18 22.62 -6.78
N LYS A 121 -6.26 22.33 -7.71
CA LYS A 121 -6.01 23.15 -8.90
C LYS A 121 -5.44 22.35 -10.06
N ALA A 122 -5.31 22.99 -11.22
CA ALA A 122 -4.56 22.46 -12.36
C ALA A 122 -3.03 22.51 -12.07
N GLY A 123 -2.28 21.62 -12.71
CA GLY A 123 -0.83 21.53 -12.56
C GLY A 123 -0.34 20.69 -11.38
N ILE A 124 -1.21 19.95 -10.70
CA ILE A 124 -0.82 19.03 -9.62
C ILE A 124 -0.25 17.75 -10.22
N LEU A 125 0.96 17.37 -9.78
CA LEU A 125 1.64 16.13 -10.16
C LEU A 125 1.33 15.04 -9.13
N SER A 126 0.78 13.92 -9.61
CA SER A 126 0.27 12.86 -8.73
C SER A 126 0.45 11.47 -9.33
N MET A 127 0.60 10.44 -8.49
CA MET A 127 0.81 9.06 -8.93
C MET A 127 -0.46 8.43 -9.49
N ALA A 128 -0.37 7.82 -10.67
CA ALA A 128 -1.40 6.93 -11.16
C ALA A 128 -1.23 5.55 -10.52
N ASN A 129 -2.33 4.95 -10.04
CA ASN A 129 -2.33 3.63 -9.41
C ASN A 129 -3.58 2.83 -9.81
N GLY A 130 -3.57 1.52 -9.54
CA GLY A 130 -4.69 0.59 -9.73
C GLY A 130 -5.41 0.25 -8.42
N GLY A 131 -5.32 1.12 -7.41
CA GLY A 131 -5.78 0.88 -6.04
C GLY A 131 -4.67 1.02 -4.99
N PRO A 132 -4.99 0.87 -3.70
CA PRO A 132 -4.04 1.10 -2.61
C PRO A 132 -2.75 0.29 -2.76
N LYS A 133 -1.62 0.94 -2.50
CA LYS A 133 -0.27 0.36 -2.56
C LYS A 133 0.13 -0.21 -3.93
N THR A 134 -0.37 0.39 -5.01
CA THR A 134 -0.02 -0.01 -6.38
C THR A 134 0.69 1.07 -7.20
N ASN A 135 1.31 2.05 -6.52
CA ASN A 135 2.17 3.03 -7.18
C ASN A 135 3.34 2.35 -7.89
N GLY A 136 3.78 2.90 -9.00
CA GLY A 136 4.90 2.39 -9.79
C GLY A 136 5.63 3.55 -10.48
N SER A 137 5.56 3.62 -11.80
CA SER A 137 6.19 4.69 -12.59
C SER A 137 5.21 5.67 -13.20
N GLN A 138 3.93 5.32 -13.26
CA GLN A 138 2.93 6.14 -13.93
C GLN A 138 2.50 7.31 -13.04
N PHE A 139 2.39 8.48 -13.65
CA PHE A 139 1.96 9.71 -13.00
C PHE A 139 1.01 10.48 -13.92
N PHE A 140 0.29 11.43 -13.36
CA PHE A 140 -0.52 12.38 -14.11
C PHE A 140 -0.31 13.82 -13.62
N ILE A 141 -0.61 14.77 -14.50
CA ILE A 141 -0.68 16.20 -14.19
C ILE A 141 -2.13 16.65 -14.39
N THR A 142 -2.72 17.29 -13.38
CA THR A 142 -4.12 17.74 -13.44
C THR A 142 -4.30 18.91 -14.41
N LEU A 143 -5.43 18.93 -15.12
CA LEU A 143 -5.86 20.07 -15.96
C LEU A 143 -6.93 20.94 -15.27
N LYS A 144 -7.43 20.49 -14.11
CA LYS A 144 -8.45 21.15 -13.29
C LYS A 144 -8.37 20.62 -11.85
N GLU A 145 -9.06 21.26 -10.90
CA GLU A 145 -9.37 20.68 -9.59
C GLU A 145 -10.05 19.30 -9.73
N THR A 146 -9.59 18.33 -8.95
CA THR A 146 -10.07 16.93 -8.95
C THR A 146 -10.15 16.35 -7.52
N PRO A 147 -10.92 16.96 -6.61
CA PRO A 147 -10.91 16.62 -5.18
C PRO A 147 -11.33 15.18 -4.84
N TRP A 148 -11.99 14.48 -5.75
CA TRP A 148 -12.34 13.06 -5.59
C TRP A 148 -11.10 12.13 -5.69
N LEU A 149 -9.93 12.65 -6.04
CA LEU A 149 -8.66 11.93 -6.04
C LEU A 149 -7.88 12.06 -4.72
N ASP A 150 -8.32 12.95 -3.81
CA ASP A 150 -7.71 13.14 -2.50
C ASP A 150 -7.84 11.86 -1.66
N GLY A 151 -6.73 11.41 -1.07
CA GLY A 151 -6.69 10.15 -0.31
C GLY A 151 -6.72 8.88 -1.19
N VAL A 152 -6.67 9.04 -2.51
CA VAL A 152 -6.63 7.93 -3.49
C VAL A 152 -5.31 7.93 -4.27
N HIS A 153 -4.80 9.11 -4.64
CA HIS A 153 -3.56 9.27 -5.40
C HIS A 153 -2.56 10.15 -4.64
N THR A 154 -1.31 9.73 -4.62
CA THR A 154 -0.24 10.45 -3.92
C THR A 154 0.17 11.68 -4.73
N VAL A 155 -0.12 12.87 -4.22
CA VAL A 155 0.40 14.14 -4.75
C VAL A 155 1.86 14.28 -4.33
N PHE A 156 2.77 14.42 -5.29
CA PHE A 156 4.22 14.49 -5.03
C PHE A 156 4.91 15.67 -5.71
N GLY A 157 4.14 16.60 -6.28
CA GLY A 157 4.68 17.83 -6.83
C GLY A 157 3.64 18.72 -7.49
N GLU A 158 4.10 19.83 -8.05
CA GLU A 158 3.28 20.76 -8.84
C GLU A 158 4.08 21.42 -9.96
N VAL A 159 3.40 21.77 -11.05
CA VAL A 159 3.97 22.54 -12.16
C VAL A 159 4.20 23.97 -11.71
N ILE A 160 5.44 24.44 -11.85
CA ILE A 160 5.84 25.82 -11.55
C ILE A 160 6.17 26.63 -12.80
N GLU A 161 6.58 25.97 -13.89
CA GLU A 161 6.75 26.56 -15.22
C GLU A 161 6.27 25.59 -16.30
N GLY A 162 5.77 26.11 -17.42
CA GLY A 162 5.29 25.28 -18.53
C GLY A 162 3.82 24.85 -18.43
N MET A 163 2.99 25.51 -17.62
CA MET A 163 1.54 25.21 -17.58
C MET A 163 0.87 25.37 -18.95
N ALA A 164 1.29 26.35 -19.77
CA ALA A 164 0.80 26.49 -21.14
C ALA A 164 1.15 25.27 -22.03
N VAL A 165 2.25 24.58 -21.75
CA VAL A 165 2.62 23.33 -22.43
C VAL A 165 1.68 22.21 -21.97
N VAL A 166 1.45 22.07 -20.67
CA VAL A 166 0.48 21.13 -20.08
C VAL A 166 -0.90 21.31 -20.70
N ASP A 167 -1.40 22.54 -20.77
CA ASP A 167 -2.69 22.87 -21.40
C ASP A 167 -2.71 22.50 -22.89
N SER A 168 -1.62 22.77 -23.62
CA SER A 168 -1.50 22.41 -25.03
C SER A 168 -1.54 20.90 -25.28
N ILE A 169 -0.98 20.11 -24.36
CA ILE A 169 -1.07 18.64 -24.37
C ILE A 169 -2.52 18.25 -24.09
N GLY A 170 -3.14 18.86 -23.08
CA GLY A 170 -4.51 18.58 -22.62
C GLY A 170 -5.60 18.75 -23.68
N VAL A 171 -5.33 19.50 -24.75
CA VAL A 171 -6.27 19.73 -25.87
C VAL A 171 -5.86 19.01 -27.17
N THR A 172 -4.85 18.13 -27.13
CA THR A 172 -4.45 17.35 -28.30
C THR A 172 -5.59 16.42 -28.76
N LYS A 173 -5.63 16.12 -30.05
CA LYS A 173 -6.61 15.18 -30.60
C LYS A 173 -6.32 13.78 -30.06
N THR A 174 -7.33 13.13 -29.48
CA THR A 174 -7.23 11.77 -28.97
C THR A 174 -8.03 10.77 -29.82
N ALA A 175 -7.61 9.52 -29.77
CA ALA A 175 -8.27 8.35 -30.30
C ALA A 175 -9.04 7.61 -29.18
N ALA A 176 -9.39 6.35 -29.41
CA ALA A 176 -10.01 5.52 -28.38
C ALA A 176 -9.15 5.43 -27.11
N LYS A 177 -9.81 5.31 -25.95
CA LYS A 177 -9.18 5.28 -24.62
C LYS A 177 -8.35 6.53 -24.29
N ASP A 178 -8.74 7.67 -24.86
CA ASP A 178 -8.12 8.97 -24.62
C ASP A 178 -6.63 9.05 -25.03
N LYS A 179 -6.15 8.15 -25.89
CA LYS A 179 -4.76 8.12 -26.35
C LYS A 179 -4.52 9.21 -27.42
N PRO A 180 -3.50 10.07 -27.31
CA PRO A 180 -3.18 11.03 -28.37
C PRO A 180 -3.01 10.39 -29.75
N VAL A 181 -3.55 11.03 -30.79
CA VAL A 181 -3.39 10.58 -32.20
C VAL A 181 -1.96 10.79 -32.67
N VAL A 182 -1.33 11.86 -32.21
CA VAL A 182 0.10 12.13 -32.37
C VAL A 182 0.72 12.04 -30.99
N ASP A 183 1.70 11.16 -30.84
CA ASP A 183 2.35 10.91 -29.56
C ASP A 183 2.97 12.19 -29.01
N VAL A 184 2.70 12.45 -27.73
CA VAL A 184 3.41 13.46 -26.96
C VAL A 184 4.48 12.74 -26.15
N VAL A 185 5.71 12.80 -26.66
CA VAL A 185 6.87 12.10 -26.10
C VAL A 185 7.57 12.98 -25.06
N MET A 186 7.96 12.39 -23.94
CA MET A 186 8.95 12.92 -22.99
C MET A 186 10.33 12.60 -23.55
N ASN A 187 11.01 13.59 -24.11
CA ASN A 187 12.35 13.43 -24.68
C ASN A 187 13.36 13.10 -23.58
N SER A 188 13.25 13.78 -22.43
CA SER A 188 14.04 13.50 -21.24
C SER A 188 13.39 14.05 -19.98
N VAL A 189 13.73 13.48 -18.82
CA VAL A 189 13.41 14.06 -17.51
C VAL A 189 14.72 14.39 -16.77
N GLU A 190 14.99 15.67 -16.54
CA GLU A 190 16.21 16.13 -15.86
C GLU A 190 15.89 16.59 -14.43
N ILE A 191 16.59 16.02 -13.45
CA ILE A 191 16.43 16.39 -12.04
C ILE A 191 17.34 17.57 -11.69
N ILE A 192 16.76 18.59 -11.07
CA ILE A 192 17.43 19.82 -10.64
C ILE A 192 17.42 19.85 -9.11
N ARG A 193 18.62 19.91 -8.50
CA ARG A 193 18.79 19.95 -7.04
C ARG A 193 19.40 21.29 -6.62
N ASN A 194 18.56 22.18 -6.11
CA ASN A 194 18.96 23.51 -5.63
C ASN A 194 19.00 23.57 -4.10
N GLY A 195 20.06 24.15 -3.56
CA GLY A 195 20.30 24.17 -2.12
C GLY A 195 21.00 22.92 -1.60
N LYS A 196 21.40 22.97 -0.33
CA LYS A 196 22.20 21.90 0.31
C LYS A 196 21.36 20.65 0.58
N GLU A 197 20.14 20.81 1.12
CA GLU A 197 19.26 19.70 1.48
C GLU A 197 18.85 18.88 0.24
N ALA A 198 18.44 19.56 -0.84
CA ALA A 198 18.12 18.92 -2.11
C ALA A 198 19.27 18.05 -2.67
N ARG A 199 20.52 18.47 -2.48
CA ARG A 199 21.71 17.72 -2.93
C ARG A 199 22.06 16.54 -2.04
N ASN A 200 21.58 16.52 -0.81
CA ASN A 200 21.77 15.43 0.14
C ASN A 200 20.62 14.41 0.11
N PHE A 201 19.57 14.66 -0.68
CA PHE A 201 18.49 13.72 -0.87
C PHE A 201 19.02 12.46 -1.56
N ASP A 202 18.97 11.33 -0.84
CA ASP A 202 19.50 10.04 -1.29
C ASP A 202 18.33 9.12 -1.66
N GLU A 203 17.88 9.24 -2.91
CA GLU A 203 16.73 8.49 -3.40
C GLU A 203 16.92 6.96 -3.33
N VAL A 204 18.14 6.47 -3.56
CA VAL A 204 18.43 5.03 -3.55
C VAL A 204 18.36 4.49 -2.13
N LYS A 205 18.92 5.23 -1.15
CA LYS A 205 18.85 4.83 0.25
C LYS A 205 17.40 4.84 0.76
N ILE A 206 16.62 5.87 0.46
CA ILE A 206 15.21 5.96 0.87
C ILE A 206 14.42 4.75 0.35
N MET A 207 14.56 4.43 -0.94
CA MET A 207 13.87 3.28 -1.54
C MET A 207 14.39 1.94 -0.98
N SER A 208 15.69 1.82 -0.71
CA SER A 208 16.29 0.63 -0.09
C SER A 208 15.75 0.40 1.32
N ASP A 209 15.71 1.44 2.15
CA ASP A 209 15.17 1.38 3.50
C ASP A 209 13.68 1.00 3.48
N TYR A 210 12.91 1.57 2.55
CA TYR A 210 11.50 1.23 2.36
C TYR A 210 11.30 -0.26 2.00
N PHE A 211 11.98 -0.77 0.98
CA PHE A 211 11.81 -2.17 0.57
C PHE A 211 12.35 -3.15 1.61
N ALA A 212 13.44 -2.81 2.30
CA ALA A 212 13.94 -3.63 3.40
C ALA A 212 12.94 -3.70 4.57
N ALA A 213 12.26 -2.59 4.89
CA ALA A 213 11.20 -2.58 5.90
C ALA A 213 9.99 -3.43 5.47
N GLU A 214 9.54 -3.30 4.22
CA GLU A 214 8.42 -4.08 3.68
C GLU A 214 8.75 -5.59 3.68
N GLU A 215 9.95 -5.97 3.26
CA GLU A 215 10.42 -7.36 3.29
C GLU A 215 10.48 -7.90 4.72
N ALA A 216 10.99 -7.12 5.67
CA ALA A 216 11.03 -7.49 7.08
C ALA A 216 9.63 -7.68 7.66
N GLU A 217 8.67 -6.83 7.32
CA GLU A 217 7.27 -6.97 7.75
C GLU A 217 6.59 -8.21 7.15
N ILE A 218 6.82 -8.49 5.86
CA ILE A 218 6.32 -9.71 5.20
C ILE A 218 6.91 -10.96 5.87
N ALA A 219 8.22 -10.97 6.11
CA ALA A 219 8.90 -12.06 6.77
C ALA A 219 8.40 -12.26 8.21
N ALA A 220 8.20 -11.17 8.95
CA ALA A 220 7.65 -11.22 10.31
C ALA A 220 6.21 -11.76 10.32
N MET A 221 5.35 -11.30 9.41
CA MET A 221 3.98 -11.80 9.28
C MET A 221 3.94 -13.28 8.90
N LYS A 222 4.79 -13.70 7.96
CA LYS A 222 4.93 -15.11 7.57
C LYS A 222 5.36 -15.96 8.76
N LYS A 223 6.41 -15.56 9.45
CA LYS A 223 6.92 -16.27 10.63
C LYS A 223 5.86 -16.34 11.74
N MET A 224 5.15 -15.25 12.01
CA MET A 224 4.08 -15.21 12.98
C MET A 224 2.98 -16.24 12.66
N LYS A 225 2.58 -16.35 11.38
CA LYS A 225 1.58 -17.35 10.95
C LYS A 225 2.10 -18.77 11.08
N GLU A 226 3.35 -19.03 10.67
CA GLU A 226 3.99 -20.35 10.80
C GLU A 226 4.12 -20.80 12.27
N ASP A 227 4.57 -19.90 13.14
CA ASP A 227 4.67 -20.16 14.58
C ASP A 227 3.28 -20.45 15.18
N PHE A 228 2.25 -19.68 14.77
CA PHE A 228 0.88 -19.89 15.23
C PHE A 228 0.25 -21.18 14.67
N ALA A 229 0.54 -21.55 13.42
CA ALA A 229 0.10 -22.81 12.83
C ALA A 229 0.70 -24.02 13.58
N ALA A 230 1.97 -23.94 13.96
CA ALA A 230 2.62 -24.95 14.78
C ALA A 230 1.98 -25.06 16.18
N GLU A 231 1.65 -23.92 16.79
CA GLU A 231 0.92 -23.86 18.06
C GLU A 231 -0.47 -24.52 17.94
N ILE A 232 -1.24 -24.15 16.91
CA ILE A 232 -2.55 -24.73 16.59
C ILE A 232 -2.45 -26.25 16.48
N MET A 233 -1.47 -26.77 15.73
CA MET A 233 -1.30 -28.20 15.54
C MET A 233 -0.98 -28.92 16.86
N SER A 234 -0.08 -28.36 17.66
CA SER A 234 0.28 -28.89 18.98
C SER A 234 -0.93 -28.97 19.91
N GLN A 235 -1.68 -27.87 20.00
CA GLN A 235 -2.88 -27.76 20.84
C GLN A 235 -4.02 -28.67 20.36
N LYS A 236 -4.23 -28.78 19.05
CA LYS A 236 -5.22 -29.70 18.46
C LYS A 236 -4.90 -31.16 18.82
N ASN A 237 -3.63 -31.51 18.90
CA ASN A 237 -3.19 -32.85 19.24
C ASN A 237 -3.23 -33.14 20.74
N SER A 238 -3.27 -32.11 21.60
CA SER A 238 -3.33 -32.28 23.05
C SER A 238 -4.74 -32.49 23.60
N VAL A 239 -5.77 -32.40 22.75
CA VAL A 239 -7.18 -32.57 23.15
C VAL A 239 -7.86 -33.67 22.34
N ASP A 240 -8.74 -34.41 23.01
CA ASP A 240 -9.55 -35.44 22.39
C ASP A 240 -10.73 -34.84 21.61
N ALA A 241 -11.17 -35.56 20.57
CA ALA A 241 -12.34 -35.17 19.81
C ALA A 241 -13.62 -35.60 20.52
N LEU A 242 -14.63 -34.73 20.46
CA LEU A 242 -16.02 -35.08 20.74
C LEU A 242 -16.54 -36.08 19.68
N PRO A 243 -17.67 -36.77 19.92
CA PRO A 243 -18.25 -37.70 18.94
C PRO A 243 -18.55 -37.07 17.56
N SER A 244 -18.78 -35.76 17.51
CA SER A 244 -18.97 -34.98 16.28
C SER A 244 -17.68 -34.80 15.46
N GLY A 245 -16.51 -35.02 16.08
CA GLY A 245 -15.19 -34.69 15.55
C GLY A 245 -14.68 -33.31 15.98
N LEU A 246 -15.51 -32.49 16.65
CA LEU A 246 -15.09 -31.21 17.21
C LEU A 246 -14.05 -31.42 18.30
N LYS A 247 -13.00 -30.61 18.32
CA LYS A 247 -12.05 -30.53 19.44
C LYS A 247 -12.13 -29.16 20.11
N ILE A 248 -12.04 -29.15 21.43
CA ILE A 248 -12.16 -27.93 22.24
C ILE A 248 -10.98 -27.86 23.21
N LEU A 249 -10.22 -26.78 23.14
CA LEU A 249 -9.21 -26.43 24.14
C LEU A 249 -9.74 -25.26 24.98
N VAL A 250 -9.75 -25.42 26.31
CA VAL A 250 -10.08 -24.31 27.21
C VAL A 250 -8.85 -23.42 27.37
N ILE A 251 -8.96 -22.15 26.98
CA ILE A 251 -7.90 -21.13 27.13
C ILE A 251 -8.05 -20.42 28.48
N ASN A 252 -9.29 -20.02 28.80
CA ASN A 252 -9.65 -19.40 30.06
C ASN A 252 -10.97 -20.00 30.54
N GLU A 253 -11.03 -20.31 31.83
CA GLU A 253 -12.26 -20.76 32.47
C GLU A 253 -12.92 -19.59 33.19
N GLY A 254 -14.12 -19.22 32.73
CA GLY A 254 -14.94 -18.17 33.32
C GLY A 254 -15.51 -18.55 34.68
N THR A 255 -16.01 -17.57 35.42
CA THR A 255 -16.70 -17.77 36.69
C THR A 255 -18.19 -17.43 36.62
N GLY A 256 -18.65 -16.97 35.46
CA GLY A 256 -20.04 -16.58 35.23
C GLY A 256 -21.00 -17.76 35.08
N PRO A 257 -22.31 -17.48 35.02
CA PRO A 257 -23.32 -18.51 34.87
C PRO A 257 -23.23 -19.16 33.49
N LYS A 258 -23.69 -20.42 33.41
CA LYS A 258 -23.95 -21.06 32.11
C LYS A 258 -25.22 -20.45 31.49
N PRO A 259 -25.17 -19.91 30.26
CA PRO A 259 -26.34 -19.38 29.59
C PRO A 259 -27.42 -20.45 29.40
N LYS A 260 -28.69 -20.04 29.43
CA LYS A 260 -29.83 -20.91 29.12
C LYS A 260 -30.01 -21.00 27.61
N VAL A 261 -30.43 -22.16 27.13
CA VAL A 261 -30.75 -22.37 25.71
C VAL A 261 -31.81 -21.36 25.26
N GLY A 262 -31.54 -20.67 24.16
CA GLY A 262 -32.40 -19.62 23.60
C GLY A 262 -32.08 -18.20 24.10
N GLN A 263 -31.18 -18.04 25.08
CA GLN A 263 -30.65 -16.72 25.43
C GLN A 263 -29.67 -16.21 24.38
N LYS A 264 -29.48 -14.89 24.33
CA LYS A 264 -28.39 -14.28 23.58
C LYS A 264 -27.17 -14.06 24.47
N VAL A 265 -26.00 -14.27 23.91
CA VAL A 265 -24.70 -14.07 24.56
C VAL A 265 -23.85 -13.14 23.73
N MET A 266 -23.07 -12.30 24.40
CA MET A 266 -22.14 -11.37 23.77
C MET A 266 -20.83 -12.11 23.48
N VAL A 267 -20.53 -12.34 22.20
CA VAL A 267 -19.42 -13.21 21.77
C VAL A 267 -18.31 -12.39 21.13
N ASN A 268 -17.09 -12.54 21.62
CA ASN A 268 -15.90 -12.22 20.83
C ASN A 268 -15.40 -13.47 20.12
N TYR A 269 -14.88 -13.30 18.91
CA TYR A 269 -14.28 -14.36 18.14
C TYR A 269 -13.12 -13.88 17.28
N ALA A 270 -12.16 -14.79 17.06
CA ALA A 270 -11.19 -14.70 15.99
C ALA A 270 -11.13 -16.04 15.25
N GLY A 271 -11.24 -15.99 13.92
CA GLY A 271 -11.30 -17.15 13.04
C GLY A 271 -10.06 -17.28 12.16
N TYR A 272 -9.46 -18.46 12.17
CA TYR A 272 -8.22 -18.78 11.46
C TYR A 272 -8.33 -20.09 10.67
N LEU A 273 -7.47 -20.22 9.67
CA LEU A 273 -7.16 -21.48 9.02
C LEU A 273 -6.00 -22.17 9.77
N GLU A 274 -5.81 -23.47 9.51
CA GLU A 274 -4.75 -24.26 10.16
C GLU A 274 -3.33 -23.81 9.77
N ASP A 275 -3.17 -23.03 8.70
CA ASP A 275 -1.90 -22.41 8.30
C ASP A 275 -1.59 -21.11 9.07
N GLY A 276 -2.42 -20.75 10.04
CA GLY A 276 -2.30 -19.52 10.85
C GLY A 276 -2.84 -18.27 10.17
N SER A 277 -3.36 -18.36 8.94
CA SER A 277 -4.02 -17.23 8.28
C SER A 277 -5.36 -16.93 8.93
N MET A 278 -5.59 -15.66 9.27
CA MET A 278 -6.86 -15.19 9.80
C MET A 278 -7.85 -14.87 8.67
N PHE A 279 -9.11 -15.25 8.83
CA PHE A 279 -10.17 -14.91 7.88
C PHE A 279 -11.18 -13.88 8.42
N ASP A 280 -11.37 -13.80 9.75
CA ASP A 280 -12.27 -12.82 10.35
C ASP A 280 -12.01 -12.69 11.87
N SER A 281 -12.33 -11.53 12.44
CA SER A 281 -12.26 -11.29 13.88
C SER A 281 -13.05 -10.04 14.26
N ASN A 282 -13.76 -10.07 15.39
CA ASN A 282 -14.27 -8.86 16.04
C ASN A 282 -13.35 -8.34 17.16
N TYR A 283 -12.18 -8.94 17.38
CA TYR A 283 -11.14 -8.33 18.20
C TYR A 283 -10.36 -7.28 17.39
N GLU A 284 -10.44 -6.00 17.77
CA GLU A 284 -9.74 -4.90 17.09
C GLU A 284 -8.21 -5.11 17.06
N ASP A 285 -7.62 -5.47 18.19
CA ASP A 285 -6.17 -5.70 18.33
C ASP A 285 -5.68 -6.86 17.45
N VAL A 286 -6.46 -7.94 17.37
CA VAL A 286 -6.17 -9.07 16.48
C VAL A 286 -6.33 -8.66 15.02
N ALA A 287 -7.38 -7.91 14.66
CA ALA A 287 -7.58 -7.39 13.30
C ALA A 287 -6.41 -6.51 12.85
N ARG A 288 -5.91 -5.64 13.74
CA ARG A 288 -4.75 -4.79 13.50
C ARG A 288 -3.46 -5.62 13.36
N LYS A 289 -3.25 -6.60 14.25
CA LYS A 289 -2.10 -7.51 14.20
C LYS A 289 -1.98 -8.23 12.86
N TYR A 290 -3.11 -8.68 12.30
CA TYR A 290 -3.17 -9.35 11.00
C TYR A 290 -3.30 -8.40 9.80
N LYS A 291 -3.29 -7.08 10.03
CA LYS A 291 -3.44 -6.04 8.99
C LYS A 291 -4.74 -6.18 8.17
N VAL A 292 -5.83 -6.61 8.80
CA VAL A 292 -7.19 -6.68 8.20
C VAL A 292 -8.20 -5.81 8.95
N PHE A 293 -7.69 -4.85 9.74
CA PHE A 293 -8.52 -3.87 10.40
C PHE A 293 -9.18 -2.93 9.37
N ASP A 294 -10.45 -2.62 9.59
CA ASP A 294 -11.32 -1.84 8.72
C ASP A 294 -11.97 -0.70 9.53
N GLU A 295 -11.72 0.56 9.14
CA GLU A 295 -12.27 1.71 9.85
C GLU A 295 -13.81 1.81 9.73
N GLU A 296 -14.40 1.42 8.59
CA GLU A 296 -15.87 1.45 8.42
C GLU A 296 -16.53 0.42 9.35
N ARG A 297 -15.93 -0.78 9.48
CA ARG A 297 -16.39 -1.77 10.45
C ARG A 297 -16.32 -1.24 11.87
N LYS A 298 -15.25 -0.51 12.23
CA LYS A 298 -15.13 0.13 13.55
C LYS A 298 -16.23 1.16 13.79
N MET A 299 -16.51 2.02 12.80
CA MET A 299 -17.61 2.99 12.88
C MET A 299 -18.97 2.29 13.05
N GLY A 300 -19.13 1.10 12.48
CA GLY A 300 -20.30 0.23 12.66
C GLY A 300 -20.30 -0.62 13.93
N MET A 301 -19.43 -0.36 14.91
CA MET A 301 -19.27 -1.16 16.15
C MET A 301 -18.94 -2.65 15.90
N GLY A 302 -18.37 -2.98 14.74
CA GLY A 302 -18.09 -4.36 14.35
C GLY A 302 -16.88 -5.01 15.02
N TYR A 303 -16.21 -4.29 15.93
CA TYR A 303 -15.15 -4.81 16.81
C TYR A 303 -15.56 -4.89 18.28
N GLU A 304 -16.87 -4.89 18.54
CA GLU A 304 -17.43 -5.16 19.86
C GLU A 304 -17.94 -6.61 19.92
N PRO A 305 -18.13 -7.18 21.13
CA PRO A 305 -18.80 -8.45 21.30
C PRO A 305 -20.15 -8.47 20.55
N PHE A 306 -20.40 -9.51 19.76
CA PHE A 306 -21.60 -9.60 18.93
C PHE A 306 -22.66 -10.48 19.60
N PRO A 307 -23.94 -10.07 19.65
CA PRO A 307 -25.00 -10.88 20.24
C PRO A 307 -25.32 -12.11 19.37
N MET A 308 -25.06 -13.30 19.91
CA MET A 308 -25.33 -14.58 19.24
C MET A 308 -26.34 -15.43 20.03
N ASP A 309 -27.16 -16.20 19.32
CA ASP A 309 -28.10 -17.13 19.95
C ASP A 309 -27.35 -18.33 20.56
N TYR A 310 -27.52 -18.52 21.86
CA TYR A 310 -27.03 -19.70 22.59
C TYR A 310 -27.98 -20.88 22.34
N SER A 311 -27.89 -21.47 21.14
CA SER A 311 -28.76 -22.58 20.72
C SER A 311 -28.13 -23.40 19.59
N LEU A 312 -28.48 -24.70 19.53
CA LEU A 312 -28.15 -25.55 18.38
C LEU A 312 -28.97 -25.21 17.12
N ASP A 313 -30.03 -24.42 17.25
CA ASP A 313 -30.82 -23.90 16.12
C ASP A 313 -30.30 -22.55 15.59
N ALA A 314 -29.25 -22.00 16.21
CA ALA A 314 -28.63 -20.77 15.76
C ALA A 314 -28.15 -20.88 14.30
N ARG A 315 -28.23 -19.78 13.55
CA ARG A 315 -27.74 -19.65 12.17
C ARG A 315 -26.22 -19.51 12.11
N LEU A 316 -25.53 -20.45 12.74
CA LEU A 316 -24.08 -20.57 12.84
C LEU A 316 -23.65 -21.95 12.33
N ILE A 317 -22.39 -22.07 11.90
CA ILE A 317 -21.83 -23.36 11.47
C ILE A 317 -21.90 -24.40 12.61
N PRO A 318 -22.11 -25.69 12.30
CA PRO A 318 -22.31 -26.73 13.32
C PRO A 318 -21.29 -26.75 14.44
N GLY A 319 -19.99 -26.71 14.13
CA GLY A 319 -18.93 -26.79 15.13
C GLY A 319 -18.86 -25.56 16.04
N PHE A 320 -19.21 -24.38 15.52
CA PHE A 320 -19.21 -23.14 16.30
C PHE A 320 -20.33 -23.18 17.34
N LYS A 321 -21.57 -23.50 16.94
CA LYS A 321 -22.70 -23.55 17.88
C LYS A 321 -22.58 -24.72 18.86
N GLU A 322 -22.02 -25.85 18.45
CA GLU A 322 -21.71 -26.95 19.36
C GLU A 322 -20.69 -26.52 20.42
N GLY A 323 -19.60 -25.86 20.03
CA GLY A 323 -18.60 -25.32 20.95
C GLY A 323 -19.15 -24.22 21.86
N LEU A 324 -19.95 -23.29 21.34
CA LEU A 324 -20.58 -22.24 22.14
C LEU A 324 -21.45 -22.83 23.27
N MET A 325 -22.19 -23.91 22.99
CA MET A 325 -23.06 -24.60 23.95
C MET A 325 -22.31 -25.33 25.08
N THR A 326 -20.98 -25.47 24.99
CA THR A 326 -20.17 -26.00 26.09
C THR A 326 -19.76 -24.92 27.09
N MET A 327 -19.80 -23.65 26.69
CA MET A 327 -19.21 -22.52 27.43
C MET A 327 -20.16 -21.90 28.48
N LYS A 328 -19.57 -21.24 29.48
CA LYS A 328 -20.19 -20.30 30.43
C LYS A 328 -19.68 -18.87 30.19
N VAL A 329 -20.34 -17.88 30.79
CA VAL A 329 -19.89 -16.48 30.73
C VAL A 329 -18.48 -16.34 31.33
N GLY A 330 -17.60 -15.68 30.59
CA GLY A 330 -16.18 -15.49 30.89
C GLY A 330 -15.26 -16.59 30.34
N ASP A 331 -15.80 -17.67 29.79
CA ASP A 331 -14.96 -18.68 29.14
C ASP A 331 -14.31 -18.12 27.88
N LYS A 332 -13.05 -18.51 27.66
CA LYS A 332 -12.39 -18.42 26.36
C LYS A 332 -11.93 -19.81 25.94
N VAL A 333 -12.31 -20.24 24.74
CA VAL A 333 -11.96 -21.57 24.20
C VAL A 333 -11.40 -21.43 22.80
N ARG A 334 -10.57 -22.39 22.40
CA ARG A 334 -10.18 -22.62 21.02
C ARG A 334 -10.88 -23.85 20.48
N LEU A 335 -11.66 -23.67 19.43
CA LEU A 335 -12.32 -24.73 18.70
C LEU A 335 -11.46 -25.14 17.50
N PHE A 336 -11.31 -26.45 17.29
CA PHE A 336 -10.77 -26.99 16.03
C PHE A 336 -11.90 -27.72 15.32
N ILE A 337 -12.43 -27.08 14.29
CA ILE A 337 -13.64 -27.46 13.58
C ILE A 337 -13.24 -28.19 12.29
N PRO A 338 -13.50 -29.51 12.18
CA PRO A 338 -13.27 -30.24 10.93
C PRO A 338 -14.22 -29.75 9.81
N PRO A 339 -13.90 -29.99 8.53
CA PRO A 339 -14.62 -29.40 7.41
C PRO A 339 -16.14 -29.65 7.40
N HIS A 340 -16.58 -30.84 7.79
CA HIS A 340 -18.01 -31.21 7.84
C HIS A 340 -18.81 -30.49 8.93
N LEU A 341 -18.12 -29.89 9.92
CA LEU A 341 -18.72 -29.02 10.93
C LEU A 341 -18.52 -27.53 10.63
N GLY A 342 -17.81 -27.20 9.54
CA GLY A 342 -17.57 -25.86 9.03
C GLY A 342 -18.41 -25.55 7.79
N TYR A 343 -17.74 -25.10 6.72
CA TYR A 343 -18.37 -24.74 5.43
C TYR A 343 -18.28 -25.84 4.36
N ALA A 344 -17.74 -27.02 4.70
CA ALA A 344 -17.64 -28.20 3.83
C ALA A 344 -17.12 -27.87 2.42
N GLU A 345 -17.62 -28.55 1.38
CA GLU A 345 -17.15 -28.44 -0.01
C GLU A 345 -17.40 -27.06 -0.64
N GLN A 346 -18.26 -26.23 -0.05
CA GLN A 346 -18.65 -24.94 -0.61
C GLN A 346 -17.64 -23.83 -0.26
N GLY A 347 -17.03 -23.89 0.92
CA GLY A 347 -16.29 -22.75 1.48
C GLY A 347 -17.20 -21.55 1.76
N TYR A 348 -16.62 -20.43 2.17
CA TYR A 348 -17.37 -19.19 2.41
C TYR A 348 -16.46 -17.96 2.42
N GLY A 349 -16.72 -17.00 1.52
CA GLY A 349 -15.90 -15.79 1.42
C GLY A 349 -14.41 -16.12 1.26
N PRO A 350 -13.54 -15.70 2.19
CA PRO A 350 -12.10 -16.01 2.16
C PRO A 350 -11.75 -17.46 2.57
N ILE A 351 -12.73 -18.25 3.03
CA ILE A 351 -12.53 -19.62 3.51
C ILE A 351 -12.61 -20.60 2.33
N PRO A 352 -11.55 -21.37 2.03
CA PRO A 352 -11.55 -22.34 0.93
C PRO A 352 -12.54 -23.50 1.16
N PRO A 353 -13.00 -24.16 0.08
CA PRO A 353 -13.62 -25.48 0.14
C PRO A 353 -12.83 -26.47 0.99
N ASN A 354 -13.55 -27.26 1.79
CA ASN A 354 -13.03 -28.31 2.66
C ASN A 354 -11.98 -27.84 3.69
N ALA A 355 -11.97 -26.55 4.04
CA ALA A 355 -11.08 -26.03 5.06
C ALA A 355 -11.49 -26.49 6.47
N SER A 356 -10.50 -26.95 7.24
CA SER A 356 -10.61 -27.02 8.70
C SER A 356 -10.49 -25.60 9.26
N LEU A 357 -11.27 -25.28 10.29
CA LEU A 357 -11.32 -23.96 10.90
C LEU A 357 -10.83 -24.00 12.34
N VAL A 358 -10.19 -22.91 12.76
CA VAL A 358 -9.81 -22.67 14.15
C VAL A 358 -10.52 -21.41 14.61
N PHE A 359 -11.23 -21.48 15.72
CA PHE A 359 -11.88 -20.31 16.31
C PHE A 359 -11.46 -20.13 17.75
N ASP A 360 -10.97 -18.95 18.09
CA ASP A 360 -10.95 -18.49 19.48
C ASP A 360 -12.29 -17.85 19.78
N LEU A 361 -13.05 -18.40 20.73
CA LEU A 361 -14.35 -17.87 21.15
C LEU A 361 -14.29 -17.44 22.61
N GLU A 362 -14.94 -16.32 22.91
CA GLU A 362 -15.14 -15.83 24.27
C GLU A 362 -16.60 -15.42 24.45
N ILE A 363 -17.22 -15.88 25.54
CA ILE A 363 -18.50 -15.33 25.98
C ILE A 363 -18.19 -14.19 26.96
N ALA A 364 -18.25 -12.95 26.49
CA ALA A 364 -17.95 -11.78 27.31
C ALA A 364 -19.02 -11.53 28.37
N ASP A 365 -20.30 -11.65 27.99
CA ASP A 365 -21.44 -11.46 28.89
C ASP A 365 -22.71 -12.12 28.34
N LEU A 366 -23.80 -12.11 29.12
CA LEU A 366 -25.15 -12.27 28.60
C LEU A 366 -25.55 -11.01 27.85
N ALA A 367 -26.25 -11.16 26.73
CA ALA A 367 -26.84 -9.99 26.08
C ALA A 367 -27.99 -9.45 26.94
N THR A 368 -28.00 -8.15 27.18
CA THR A 368 -29.15 -7.46 27.78
C THR A 368 -30.32 -7.46 26.79
N GLU A 369 -31.54 -7.70 27.28
CA GLU A 369 -32.78 -7.71 26.48
C GLU A 369 -33.05 -6.40 25.75
#